data_AF-A0A7W8M6G1-F1
#
_entry.id   AF-A0A7W8M6G1-F1
#
_cell.length_a   1.000
_cell.length_b   1.000
_cell.length_c   1.000
_cell.angle_alpha   90.00
_cell.angle_beta   90.00
_cell.angle_gamma   90.00
#
_symmetry.space_group_name_H-M   'P 1'
#
loop_
_entity.id
_entity.type
_entity.pdbx_description
1 polymer ?
#
loop_
_entity_poly.entity_id
_entity_poly.type
_entity_poly.pdbx_seq_one_letter_code
_entity_poly.pdbx_strand_id
1 'polypeptide(L)'
;MMDSCIRQAKDYDDFLRLMQKNGYEIKQGKYTSFRAAGQQRFTRGKTLGTEYTEERIRERIAGSPKRGFTVRKESELIRQLIDLQNDSRVQESGGFAHWAKLNNLKQAAKTLNFLMDNNLTSHAELIAKIKELSAASEQAAGSVKELEKKLNHMAVILKQLNAYRQTRPVYEAYQKAKDKEGFSKQHQAELIIYEATVKNLNALKTDGKKLPPYKELRKQYEQITAEKDKLYQEYRKLNQKVRQHETVRANLEQLIRPEPEKDRGKEKESSIQI
;
A
#
# COMPACT_ATOMS: atom_id res chain seq x y z
N MET A 1 -21.42 20.46 23.04
CA MET A 1 -20.80 21.35 24.04
C MET A 1 -19.28 21.16 24.08
N MET A 2 -18.79 19.96 24.41
CA MET A 2 -17.35 19.66 24.49
C MET A 2 -16.57 19.98 23.20
N ASP A 3 -17.09 19.61 22.04
CA ASP A 3 -16.49 19.96 20.74
C ASP A 3 -16.39 21.46 20.48
N SER A 4 -17.30 22.26 21.04
CA SER A 4 -17.24 23.72 20.92
C SER A 4 -16.08 24.28 21.74
N CYS A 5 -15.90 23.78 22.96
CA CYS A 5 -14.77 24.15 23.81
C CYS A 5 -13.43 23.75 23.16
N ILE A 6 -13.34 22.57 22.54
CA ILE A 6 -12.13 22.11 21.83
C ILE A 6 -11.74 23.05 20.67
N ARG A 7 -12.73 23.61 19.95
CA ARG A 7 -12.48 24.54 18.83
C ARG A 7 -12.06 25.94 19.28
N GLN A 8 -12.48 26.34 20.47
CA GLN A 8 -12.22 27.68 21.02
C GLN A 8 -10.97 27.74 21.89
N ALA A 9 -10.57 26.61 22.46
CA ALA A 9 -9.43 26.51 23.35
C ALA A 9 -8.11 26.76 22.62
N LYS A 10 -7.20 27.49 23.27
CA LYS A 10 -5.82 27.69 22.79
C LYS A 10 -4.91 26.51 23.13
N ASP A 11 -5.14 25.90 24.28
CA ASP A 11 -4.41 24.75 24.79
C ASP A 11 -5.35 23.87 25.65
N TYR A 12 -4.83 22.74 26.15
CA TYR A 12 -5.65 21.80 26.92
C TYR A 12 -6.16 22.40 28.24
N ASP A 13 -5.38 23.26 28.89
CA ASP A 13 -5.78 23.85 30.17
C ASP A 13 -6.89 24.90 29.95
N ASP A 14 -6.82 25.65 28.85
CA ASP A 14 -7.85 26.58 28.40
C ASP A 14 -9.16 25.83 28.05
N PHE A 15 -9.06 24.65 27.43
CA PHE A 15 -10.20 23.77 27.20
C PHE A 15 -10.89 23.36 28.52
N LEU A 16 -10.13 22.99 29.55
CA LEU A 16 -10.69 22.59 30.85
C LEU A 16 -11.39 23.77 31.54
N ARG A 17 -10.81 24.98 31.45
CA ARG A 17 -11.45 26.21 31.95
C ARG A 17 -12.75 26.52 31.22
N LEU A 18 -12.76 26.40 29.89
CA LEU A 18 -13.98 26.57 29.09
C LEU A 18 -15.05 25.55 29.46
N MET A 19 -14.67 24.30 29.70
CA MET A 19 -15.60 23.25 30.15
C MET A 19 -16.19 23.57 31.53
N GLN A 20 -15.37 24.03 32.49
CA GLN A 20 -15.84 24.47 33.82
C GLN A 20 -16.77 25.67 33.74
N LYS A 21 -16.44 26.68 32.91
CA LYS A 21 -17.30 27.85 32.66
C LYS A 21 -18.67 27.45 32.09
N ASN A 22 -18.71 26.36 31.35
CA ASN A 22 -19.91 25.77 30.78
C ASN A 22 -20.64 24.80 31.74
N GLY A 23 -20.30 24.79 33.04
CA GLY A 23 -21.02 24.05 34.07
C GLY A 23 -20.63 22.58 34.21
N TYR A 24 -19.45 22.18 33.71
CA TYR A 24 -18.90 20.85 33.97
C TYR A 24 -17.97 20.83 35.17
N GLU A 25 -18.12 19.81 36.00
CA GLU A 25 -17.10 19.46 36.98
C GLU A 25 -16.06 18.52 36.38
N ILE A 26 -14.80 18.79 36.68
CA ILE A 26 -13.66 18.07 36.12
C ILE A 26 -12.80 17.54 37.25
N LYS A 27 -12.45 16.26 37.19
CA LYS A 27 -11.45 15.63 38.06
C LYS A 27 -10.25 15.19 37.23
N GLN A 28 -9.08 15.73 37.58
CA GLN A 28 -7.81 15.33 37.01
C GLN A 28 -7.13 14.32 37.95
N GLY A 29 -6.68 13.19 37.39
CA GLY A 29 -5.98 12.11 38.09
C GLY A 29 -5.21 11.32 37.04
N LYS A 30 -5.12 9.99 37.15
CA LYS A 30 -4.56 9.16 36.05
C LYS A 30 -5.31 9.34 34.71
N TYR A 31 -6.60 9.70 34.76
CA TYR A 31 -7.42 10.04 33.59
C TYR A 31 -8.32 11.23 33.92
N THR A 32 -8.45 12.16 32.97
CA THR A 32 -9.40 13.27 33.10
C THR A 32 -10.85 12.76 33.01
N SER A 33 -11.67 13.13 33.99
CA SER A 33 -13.08 12.75 34.08
C SER A 33 -13.99 13.97 34.16
N PHE A 34 -15.13 13.93 33.47
CA PHE A 34 -16.08 15.03 33.31
C PHE A 34 -17.43 14.66 33.89
N ARG A 35 -18.12 15.65 34.47
CA ARG A 35 -19.49 15.50 34.99
C ARG A 35 -20.31 16.72 34.60
N ALA A 36 -21.39 16.51 33.86
CA ALA A 36 -22.32 17.58 33.52
C ALA A 36 -23.19 17.97 34.72
N ALA A 37 -23.70 19.21 34.74
CA ALA A 37 -24.73 19.61 35.68
C ALA A 37 -25.94 18.67 35.59
N GLY A 38 -26.34 18.07 36.72
CA GLY A 38 -27.41 17.06 36.80
C GLY A 38 -26.96 15.60 36.64
N GLN A 39 -25.70 15.33 36.29
CA GLN A 39 -25.18 13.96 36.21
C GLN A 39 -24.62 13.51 37.57
N GLN A 40 -25.04 12.34 38.06
CA GLN A 40 -24.61 11.82 39.37
C GLN A 40 -23.17 11.31 39.41
N ARG A 41 -22.65 10.75 38.30
CA ARG A 41 -21.33 10.12 38.24
C ARG A 41 -20.40 10.84 37.26
N PHE A 42 -19.10 10.81 37.56
CA PHE A 42 -18.06 11.25 36.62
C PHE A 42 -17.89 10.21 35.51
N THR A 43 -17.77 10.69 34.27
CA THR A 43 -17.45 9.87 33.10
C THR A 43 -16.03 10.17 32.64
N ARG A 44 -15.21 9.13 32.50
CA ARG A 44 -13.84 9.27 31.98
C ARG A 44 -13.89 9.66 30.51
N GLY A 45 -12.98 10.51 30.05
CA GLY A 45 -12.90 10.91 28.63
C GLY A 45 -12.90 9.72 27.66
N LYS A 46 -12.14 8.66 27.98
CA LYS A 46 -12.11 7.42 27.20
C LYS A 46 -13.45 6.70 27.04
N THR A 47 -14.37 6.87 28.00
CA THR A 47 -15.70 6.26 27.98
C THR A 47 -16.67 7.06 27.11
N LEU A 48 -16.41 8.36 26.92
CA LEU A 48 -17.16 9.22 25.99
C LEU A 48 -16.80 8.94 24.52
N GLY A 49 -15.69 8.24 24.28
CA GLY A 49 -15.22 7.84 22.96
C GLY A 49 -13.73 8.12 22.78
N THR A 50 -13.13 7.50 21.77
CA THR A 50 -11.70 7.66 21.46
C THR A 50 -11.33 9.10 21.07
N GLU A 51 -12.29 9.89 20.61
CA GLU A 51 -12.10 11.31 20.26
C GLU A 51 -12.09 12.27 21.46
N TYR A 52 -12.30 11.75 22.68
CA TYR A 52 -12.37 12.53 23.93
C TYR A 52 -11.34 12.06 24.97
N THR A 53 -10.29 11.34 24.54
CA THR A 53 -9.11 11.14 25.38
C THR A 53 -8.30 12.43 25.46
N GLU A 54 -7.50 12.57 26.51
CA GLU A 54 -6.70 13.76 26.76
C GLU A 54 -5.69 14.02 25.64
N GLU A 55 -5.03 12.97 25.15
CA GLU A 55 -4.09 13.04 24.03
C GLU A 55 -4.81 13.53 22.77
N ARG A 56 -6.02 13.01 22.52
CA ARG A 56 -6.77 13.33 21.32
C ARG A 56 -7.36 14.73 21.35
N ILE A 57 -7.79 15.20 22.52
CA ILE A 57 -8.23 16.59 22.72
C ILE A 57 -7.05 17.56 22.49
N ARG A 58 -5.87 17.25 23.05
CA ARG A 58 -4.63 18.03 22.80
C ARG A 58 -4.29 18.12 21.31
N GLU A 59 -4.33 16.99 20.59
CA GLU A 59 -4.09 16.94 19.15
C GLU A 59 -5.09 17.80 18.36
N ARG A 60 -6.38 17.77 18.77
CA ARG A 60 -7.44 18.54 18.12
C ARG A 60 -7.32 20.05 18.35
N ILE A 61 -6.83 20.48 19.51
CA ILE A 61 -6.55 21.88 19.83
C ILE A 61 -5.31 22.37 19.06
N ALA A 62 -4.27 21.54 18.98
CA ALA A 62 -3.03 21.83 18.25
C ALA A 62 -3.17 21.89 16.71
N GLY A 63 -4.40 21.78 16.18
CA GLY A 63 -4.67 21.91 14.74
C GLY A 63 -4.18 20.74 13.90
N SER A 64 -3.91 19.56 14.49
CA SER A 64 -3.58 18.37 13.71
C SER A 64 -4.69 18.11 12.69
N PRO A 65 -4.36 17.93 11.40
CA PRO A 65 -5.37 17.71 10.38
C PRO A 65 -6.22 16.54 10.84
N LYS A 66 -7.54 16.70 10.76
CA LYS A 66 -8.48 15.61 10.95
C LYS A 66 -7.93 14.46 10.10
N ARG A 67 -7.40 13.41 10.72
CA ARG A 67 -7.60 12.08 10.16
C ARG A 67 -9.09 11.95 10.19
N GLY A 68 -9.74 12.44 9.12
CA GLY A 68 -11.04 11.92 8.80
C GLY A 68 -10.87 10.42 8.91
N PHE A 69 -11.88 9.75 9.43
CA PHE A 69 -12.26 8.56 8.71
C PHE A 69 -12.36 9.05 7.25
N THR A 70 -11.28 8.84 6.48
CA THR A 70 -11.50 8.27 5.19
C THR A 70 -12.28 7.03 5.57
N VAL A 71 -13.61 7.14 5.50
CA VAL A 71 -14.35 6.05 4.89
C VAL A 71 -13.55 5.86 3.63
N ARG A 72 -12.58 4.93 3.67
CA ARG A 72 -12.02 4.37 2.46
C ARG A 72 -13.26 4.13 1.62
N LYS A 73 -13.23 4.40 0.33
CA LYS A 73 -14.19 3.82 -0.60
C LYS A 73 -14.09 2.28 -0.51
N GLU A 74 -14.44 1.70 0.63
CA GLU A 74 -14.71 0.30 0.88
C GLU A 74 -15.99 -0.09 0.11
N SER A 75 -16.71 0.91 -0.39
CA SER A 75 -17.85 0.81 -1.30
C SER A 75 -17.51 0.14 -2.64
N GLU A 76 -16.29 0.26 -3.19
CA GLU A 76 -15.98 -0.29 -4.52
C GLU A 76 -15.22 -1.63 -4.49
N LEU A 77 -14.57 -1.98 -3.38
CA LEU A 77 -13.84 -3.25 -3.30
C LEU A 77 -14.79 -4.42 -3.10
N ILE A 78 -14.72 -5.38 -4.02
CA ILE A 78 -15.39 -6.68 -3.94
C ILE A 78 -14.50 -7.58 -3.08
N ARG A 79 -15.07 -8.12 -2.01
CA ARG A 79 -14.40 -9.07 -1.13
C ARG A 79 -14.94 -10.46 -1.38
N GLN A 80 -14.11 -11.44 -1.07
CA GLN A 80 -14.52 -12.83 -1.13
C GLN A 80 -15.67 -13.09 -0.14
N LEU A 81 -16.67 -13.85 -0.57
CA LEU A 81 -17.78 -14.31 0.26
C LEU A 81 -17.27 -15.24 1.37
N ILE A 82 -17.92 -15.17 2.54
CA ILE A 82 -17.63 -16.06 3.67
C ILE A 82 -18.33 -17.38 3.45
N ASP A 83 -17.64 -18.50 3.63
CA ASP A 83 -18.25 -19.83 3.61
C ASP A 83 -19.10 -20.04 4.87
N LEU A 84 -20.41 -19.84 4.75
CA LEU A 84 -21.33 -19.96 5.89
C LEU A 84 -21.46 -21.40 6.41
N GLN A 85 -21.02 -22.41 5.64
CA GLN A 85 -21.11 -23.81 6.04
C GLN A 85 -19.88 -24.24 6.83
N ASN A 86 -18.70 -23.85 6.34
CA ASN A 86 -17.42 -24.38 6.83
C ASN A 86 -16.60 -23.40 7.68
N ASP A 87 -16.99 -22.13 7.79
CA ASP A 87 -16.27 -21.15 8.62
C ASP A 87 -16.57 -21.34 10.11
N SER A 88 -15.56 -21.72 10.90
CA SER A 88 -15.72 -22.00 12.33
C SER A 88 -16.29 -20.81 13.12
N ARG A 89 -15.99 -19.57 12.70
CA ARG A 89 -16.49 -18.36 13.36
C ARG A 89 -18.00 -18.20 13.19
N VAL A 90 -18.55 -18.71 12.08
CA VAL A 90 -20.00 -18.74 11.83
C VAL A 90 -20.68 -19.73 12.76
N GLN A 91 -20.04 -20.86 13.05
CA GLN A 91 -20.56 -21.88 13.96
C GLN A 91 -20.47 -21.46 15.43
N GLU A 92 -19.40 -20.76 15.81
CA GLU A 92 -19.13 -20.34 17.20
C GLU A 92 -19.92 -19.10 17.64
N SER A 93 -20.29 -18.20 16.71
CA SER A 93 -20.92 -16.92 17.03
C SER A 93 -22.12 -16.61 16.15
N GLY A 94 -23.31 -16.65 16.73
CA GLY A 94 -24.55 -16.26 16.06
C GLY A 94 -24.55 -14.80 15.56
N GLY A 95 -23.87 -13.90 16.28
CA GLY A 95 -23.69 -12.50 15.86
C GLY A 95 -22.81 -12.38 14.62
N PHE A 96 -21.71 -13.13 14.57
CA PHE A 96 -20.85 -13.18 13.39
C PHE A 96 -21.57 -13.85 12.21
N ALA A 97 -22.33 -14.91 12.44
CA ALA A 97 -23.12 -15.58 11.41
C ALA A 97 -24.14 -14.64 10.76
N HIS A 98 -24.86 -13.84 11.57
CA HIS A 98 -25.81 -12.85 11.06
C HIS A 98 -25.09 -11.76 10.24
N TRP A 99 -23.97 -11.24 10.76
CA TRP A 99 -23.16 -10.26 10.04
C TRP A 99 -22.60 -10.83 8.73
N ALA A 100 -22.12 -12.07 8.71
CA ALA A 100 -21.56 -12.74 7.55
C ALA A 100 -22.61 -12.91 6.44
N LYS A 101 -23.85 -13.29 6.79
CA LYS A 101 -24.98 -13.35 5.84
C LYS A 101 -25.25 -11.99 5.19
N LEU A 102 -25.37 -10.93 5.99
CA LEU A 102 -25.61 -9.58 5.48
C LEU A 102 -24.43 -9.07 4.63
N ASN A 103 -23.20 -9.35 5.05
CA ASN A 103 -22.01 -9.00 4.29
C ASN A 103 -21.96 -9.75 2.96
N ASN A 104 -22.24 -11.05 2.96
CA ASN A 104 -22.25 -11.87 1.75
C ASN A 104 -23.29 -11.36 0.73
N LEU A 105 -24.51 -11.02 1.18
CA LEU A 105 -25.51 -10.41 0.30
C LEU A 105 -25.00 -9.12 -0.35
N LYS A 106 -24.34 -8.25 0.42
CA LYS A 106 -23.72 -7.02 -0.10
C LYS A 106 -22.63 -7.31 -1.12
N GLN A 107 -21.74 -8.26 -0.85
CA GLN A 107 -20.66 -8.63 -1.78
C GLN A 107 -21.19 -9.33 -3.03
N ALA A 108 -22.26 -10.13 -2.91
CA ALA A 108 -22.93 -10.78 -4.04
C ALA A 108 -23.52 -9.73 -4.99
N ALA A 109 -24.25 -8.74 -4.46
CA ALA A 109 -24.76 -7.63 -5.26
C ALA A 109 -23.64 -6.86 -5.98
N LYS A 110 -22.53 -6.57 -5.28
CA LYS A 110 -21.35 -5.94 -5.91
C LYS A 110 -20.71 -6.83 -6.99
N THR A 111 -20.67 -8.14 -6.78
CA THR A 111 -20.14 -9.11 -7.74
C THR A 111 -20.97 -9.09 -9.02
N LEU A 112 -22.30 -9.13 -8.90
CA LEU A 112 -23.21 -9.05 -10.05
C LEU A 112 -23.11 -7.70 -10.77
N ASN A 113 -23.06 -6.58 -10.03
CA ASN A 113 -22.87 -5.26 -10.62
C ASN A 113 -21.56 -5.16 -11.39
N PHE A 114 -20.47 -5.69 -10.84
CA PHE A 114 -19.18 -5.71 -11.53
C PHE A 114 -19.23 -6.51 -12.83
N LEU A 115 -19.89 -7.67 -12.83
CA LEU A 115 -20.07 -8.47 -14.03
C LEU A 115 -20.85 -7.68 -15.10
N MET A 116 -21.94 -7.02 -14.72
CA MET A 116 -22.72 -6.16 -15.62
C MET A 116 -21.91 -4.98 -16.16
N ASP A 117 -21.23 -4.23 -15.29
CA ASP A 117 -20.44 -3.05 -15.66
C ASP A 117 -19.28 -3.40 -16.60
N ASN A 118 -18.76 -4.63 -16.53
CA ASN A 118 -17.69 -5.12 -17.39
C ASN A 118 -18.19 -5.97 -18.57
N ASN A 119 -19.51 -6.06 -18.79
CA ASN A 119 -20.14 -6.89 -19.82
C ASN A 119 -19.68 -8.37 -19.78
N LEU A 120 -19.47 -8.90 -18.58
CA LEU A 120 -19.10 -10.29 -18.35
C LEU A 120 -20.38 -11.08 -18.05
N THR A 121 -20.96 -11.65 -19.10
CA THR A 121 -22.27 -12.32 -19.05
C THR A 121 -22.19 -13.81 -18.80
N SER A 122 -21.00 -14.40 -18.96
CA SER A 122 -20.77 -15.82 -18.70
C SER A 122 -19.52 -16.10 -17.86
N HIS A 123 -19.54 -17.24 -17.17
CA HIS A 123 -18.38 -17.75 -16.43
C HIS A 123 -17.15 -17.94 -17.35
N ALA A 124 -17.38 -18.37 -18.58
CA ALA A 124 -16.32 -18.55 -19.58
C ALA A 124 -15.67 -17.20 -19.98
N GLU A 125 -16.46 -16.15 -20.17
CA GLU A 125 -15.95 -14.79 -20.45
C GLU A 125 -15.11 -14.25 -19.30
N LEU A 126 -15.53 -14.47 -18.05
CA LEU A 126 -14.76 -14.08 -16.87
C LEU A 126 -13.41 -14.80 -16.80
N ILE A 127 -13.38 -16.11 -17.05
CA ILE A 127 -12.12 -16.89 -17.11
C ILE A 127 -11.22 -16.39 -18.24
N ALA A 128 -11.78 -16.17 -19.44
CA ALA A 128 -11.03 -15.65 -20.57
C ALA A 128 -10.41 -14.28 -20.24
N LYS A 129 -11.17 -13.40 -19.57
CA LYS A 129 -10.68 -12.08 -19.15
C LYS A 129 -9.57 -12.16 -18.11
N ILE A 130 -9.70 -13.06 -17.13
CA ILE A 130 -8.64 -13.33 -16.16
C ILE A 130 -7.36 -13.79 -16.87
N LYS A 131 -7.48 -14.72 -17.83
CA LYS A 131 -6.33 -15.22 -18.59
C LYS A 131 -5.66 -14.11 -19.41
N GLU A 132 -6.44 -13.28 -20.09
CA GLU A 132 -5.94 -12.11 -20.84
C GLU A 132 -5.17 -11.15 -19.92
N LEU A 133 -5.76 -10.76 -18.80
CA LEU A 133 -5.13 -9.86 -17.82
C LEU A 133 -3.87 -10.47 -17.21
N SER A 134 -3.86 -11.78 -16.97
CA SER A 134 -2.70 -12.50 -16.42
C SER A 134 -1.55 -12.54 -17.43
N ALA A 135 -1.84 -12.83 -18.69
CA ALA A 135 -0.84 -12.81 -19.76
C ALA A 135 -0.23 -11.40 -19.95
N ALA A 136 -1.07 -10.36 -19.93
CA ALA A 136 -0.60 -8.98 -19.99
C ALA A 136 0.28 -8.62 -18.77
N SER A 137 -0.08 -9.08 -17.57
CA SER A 137 0.71 -8.88 -16.35
C SER A 137 2.08 -9.57 -16.43
N GLU A 138 2.11 -10.81 -16.92
CA GLU A 138 3.34 -11.58 -17.12
C GLU A 138 4.26 -10.92 -18.14
N GLN A 139 3.71 -10.45 -19.26
CA GLN A 139 4.47 -9.70 -20.27
C GLN A 139 5.06 -8.41 -19.67
N ALA A 140 4.27 -7.64 -18.92
CA ALA A 140 4.76 -6.43 -18.26
C ALA A 140 5.87 -6.74 -17.25
N ALA A 141 5.75 -7.83 -16.47
CA ALA A 141 6.79 -8.29 -15.55
C ALA A 141 8.09 -8.66 -16.29
N GLY A 142 7.97 -9.36 -17.42
CA GLY A 142 9.10 -9.70 -18.28
C GLY A 142 9.82 -8.45 -18.79
N SER A 143 9.08 -7.47 -19.30
CA SER A 143 9.63 -6.21 -19.77
C SER A 143 10.29 -5.38 -18.65
N VAL A 144 9.71 -5.32 -17.44
CA VAL A 144 10.35 -4.70 -16.27
C VAL A 144 11.70 -5.36 -15.97
N LYS A 145 11.75 -6.70 -15.95
CA LYS A 145 12.97 -7.46 -15.68
C LYS A 145 14.06 -7.20 -16.72
N GLU A 146 13.70 -7.07 -17.99
CA GLU A 146 14.67 -6.73 -19.04
C GLU A 146 15.20 -5.29 -18.90
N LEU A 147 14.36 -4.33 -18.53
CA LEU A 147 14.82 -2.96 -18.24
C LEU A 147 15.72 -2.92 -17.00
N GLU A 148 15.43 -3.70 -15.96
CA GLU A 148 16.30 -3.83 -14.78
C GLU A 148 17.68 -4.38 -15.13
N LYS A 149 17.75 -5.42 -15.98
CA LYS A 149 19.04 -5.94 -16.48
C LYS A 149 19.83 -4.86 -17.22
N LYS A 150 19.18 -4.09 -18.09
CA LYS A 150 19.81 -2.97 -18.81
C LYS A 150 20.32 -1.90 -17.86
N LEU A 151 19.52 -1.49 -16.88
CA LEU A 151 19.91 -0.50 -15.87
C LEU A 151 21.10 -0.99 -15.04
N ASN A 152 21.10 -2.25 -14.61
CA ASN A 152 22.21 -2.81 -13.85
C ASN A 152 23.51 -2.81 -14.66
N HIS A 153 23.45 -3.19 -15.93
CA HIS A 153 24.60 -3.14 -16.82
C HIS A 153 25.11 -1.70 -17.02
N MET A 154 24.21 -0.74 -17.28
CA MET A 154 24.57 0.67 -17.43
C MET A 154 25.14 1.26 -16.12
N ALA A 155 24.64 0.87 -14.95
CA ALA A 155 25.15 1.33 -13.67
C ALA A 155 26.60 0.90 -13.45
N VAL A 156 26.97 -0.32 -13.85
CA VAL A 156 28.36 -0.78 -13.82
C VAL A 156 29.23 0.10 -14.73
N ILE A 157 28.79 0.36 -15.97
CA ILE A 157 29.55 1.22 -16.91
C ILE A 157 29.68 2.65 -16.35
N LEU A 158 28.59 3.24 -15.84
CA LEU A 158 28.61 4.59 -15.25
C LEU A 158 29.59 4.69 -14.08
N LYS A 159 29.65 3.67 -13.23
CA LYS A 159 30.60 3.60 -12.10
C LYS A 159 32.05 3.61 -12.61
N GLN A 160 32.36 2.77 -13.60
CA GLN A 160 33.70 2.72 -14.19
C GLN A 160 34.04 4.03 -14.92
N LEU A 161 33.13 4.59 -15.71
CA LEU A 161 33.34 5.88 -16.38
C LEU A 161 33.58 7.02 -15.37
N ASN A 162 32.89 7.02 -14.23
CA ASN A 162 33.11 8.01 -13.19
C ASN A 162 34.50 7.85 -12.55
N ALA A 163 34.89 6.63 -12.18
CA ALA A 163 36.22 6.35 -11.64
C ALA A 163 37.31 6.78 -12.60
N TYR A 164 37.16 6.47 -13.89
CA TYR A 164 38.11 6.88 -14.94
C TYR A 164 38.23 8.40 -15.03
N ARG A 165 37.11 9.13 -15.01
CA ARG A 165 37.11 10.60 -15.04
C ARG A 165 37.83 11.21 -13.84
N GLN A 166 37.73 10.59 -12.66
CA GLN A 166 38.37 11.06 -11.44
C GLN A 166 39.87 10.77 -11.40
N THR A 167 40.30 9.60 -11.86
CA THR A 167 41.71 9.19 -11.78
C THR A 167 42.55 9.53 -13.00
N ARG A 168 41.92 9.82 -14.14
CA ARG A 168 42.62 10.19 -15.38
C ARG A 168 43.56 11.41 -15.22
N PRO A 169 43.17 12.53 -14.57
CA PRO A 169 44.08 13.66 -14.39
C PRO A 169 45.34 13.29 -13.58
N VAL A 170 45.20 12.42 -12.58
CA VAL A 170 46.32 11.92 -11.76
C VAL A 170 47.26 11.07 -12.60
N TYR A 171 46.71 10.19 -13.44
CA TYR A 171 47.51 9.39 -14.36
C TYR A 171 48.22 10.26 -15.43
N GLU A 172 47.54 11.27 -15.98
CA GLU A 172 48.15 12.22 -16.92
C GLU A 172 49.27 13.05 -16.28
N ALA A 173 49.14 13.40 -14.99
CA ALA A 173 50.19 14.05 -14.21
C ALA A 173 51.38 13.12 -13.95
N TYR A 174 51.12 11.87 -13.55
CA TYR A 174 52.14 10.83 -13.38
C TYR A 174 52.97 10.62 -14.66
N GLN A 175 52.33 10.58 -15.83
CA GLN A 175 53.03 10.41 -17.10
C GLN A 175 54.00 11.56 -17.43
N LYS A 176 53.70 12.77 -16.95
CA LYS A 176 54.50 13.99 -17.13
C LYS A 176 55.47 14.27 -15.98
N ALA A 177 55.39 13.52 -14.89
CA ALA A 177 56.20 13.73 -13.70
C ALA A 177 57.69 13.45 -13.97
N LYS A 178 58.56 14.31 -13.44
CA LYS A 178 60.02 14.12 -13.49
C LYS A 178 60.48 13.03 -12.53
N ASP A 179 59.94 13.02 -11.31
CA ASP A 179 60.11 11.94 -10.34
C ASP A 179 58.87 11.04 -10.32
N LYS A 180 58.88 10.01 -11.17
CA LYS A 180 57.78 9.05 -11.27
C LYS A 180 57.67 8.16 -10.04
N GLU A 181 58.78 7.87 -9.38
CA GLU A 181 58.79 6.93 -8.26
C GLU A 181 58.20 7.55 -7.00
N GLY A 182 58.57 8.80 -6.69
CA GLY A 182 57.96 9.58 -5.62
C GLY A 182 56.47 9.85 -5.87
N PHE A 183 56.09 10.22 -7.10
CA PHE A 183 54.70 10.45 -7.46
C PHE A 183 53.84 9.18 -7.33
N SER A 184 54.36 8.03 -7.79
CA SER A 184 53.66 6.76 -7.70
C SER A 184 53.38 6.36 -6.24
N LYS A 185 54.34 6.57 -5.33
CA LYS A 185 54.16 6.32 -3.90
C LYS A 185 53.08 7.19 -3.27
N GLN A 186 52.96 8.46 -3.70
CA GLN A 186 51.95 9.39 -3.19
C GLN A 186 50.54 9.13 -3.73
N HIS A 187 50.42 8.68 -4.98
CA HIS A 187 49.14 8.49 -5.69
C HIS A 187 48.86 7.02 -6.05
N GLN A 188 49.39 6.09 -5.26
CA GLN A 188 49.36 4.67 -5.56
C GLN A 188 47.93 4.15 -5.76
N ALA A 189 47.01 4.58 -4.90
CA ALA A 189 45.61 4.15 -4.94
C ALA A 189 44.91 4.60 -6.23
N GLU A 190 45.08 5.86 -6.63
CA GLU A 190 44.47 6.42 -7.82
C GLU A 190 45.00 5.79 -9.11
N LEU A 191 46.30 5.47 -9.15
CA LEU A 191 46.92 4.78 -10.29
C LEU A 191 46.39 3.35 -10.42
N ILE A 192 46.29 2.60 -9.31
CA ILE A 192 45.71 1.25 -9.31
C ILE A 192 44.24 1.29 -9.77
N ILE A 193 43.45 2.25 -9.25
CA ILE A 193 42.05 2.42 -9.66
C ILE A 193 41.96 2.77 -11.14
N TYR A 194 42.82 3.66 -11.65
CA TYR A 194 42.85 4.02 -13.07
C TYR A 194 43.09 2.79 -13.95
N GLU A 195 44.13 2.02 -13.67
CA GLU A 195 44.49 0.83 -14.45
C GLU A 195 43.37 -0.23 -14.43
N ALA A 196 42.83 -0.51 -13.24
CA ALA A 196 41.71 -1.42 -13.08
C ALA A 196 40.48 -0.94 -13.86
N THR A 197 40.18 0.36 -13.81
CA THR A 197 39.04 0.95 -14.51
C THR A 197 39.20 0.89 -16.02
N VAL A 198 40.40 1.16 -16.56
CA VAL A 198 40.69 1.03 -17.99
C VAL A 198 40.49 -0.42 -18.46
N LYS A 199 40.99 -1.39 -17.69
CA LYS A 199 40.79 -2.82 -17.97
C LYS A 199 39.30 -3.19 -17.98
N ASN A 200 38.55 -2.75 -16.98
CA ASN A 200 37.11 -3.02 -16.88
C ASN A 200 36.30 -2.37 -18.01
N LEU A 201 36.59 -1.10 -18.35
CA LEU A 201 35.93 -0.40 -19.46
C LEU A 201 36.23 -1.07 -20.80
N ASN A 202 37.44 -1.62 -20.99
CA ASN A 202 37.77 -2.38 -22.19
C ASN A 202 37.00 -3.71 -22.25
N ALA A 203 36.86 -4.41 -21.13
CA ALA A 203 36.07 -5.64 -21.05
C ALA A 203 34.56 -5.44 -21.26
N LEU A 204 34.03 -4.26 -20.91
CA LEU A 204 32.61 -3.92 -21.07
C LEU A 204 32.23 -3.44 -22.49
N LYS A 205 33.20 -3.28 -23.40
CA LYS A 205 32.92 -2.94 -24.80
C LYS A 205 32.33 -4.16 -25.51
N THR A 206 31.19 -3.97 -26.16
CA THR A 206 30.59 -4.98 -27.05
C THR A 206 31.06 -4.72 -28.49
N ASP A 207 31.56 -5.76 -29.17
CA ASP A 207 31.88 -5.77 -30.62
C ASP A 207 32.73 -4.61 -31.13
N GLY A 208 33.74 -4.19 -30.36
CA GLY A 208 34.66 -3.11 -30.75
C GLY A 208 34.01 -1.72 -30.80
N LYS A 209 32.74 -1.57 -30.41
CA LYS A 209 32.07 -0.27 -30.37
C LYS A 209 32.54 0.56 -29.18
N LYS A 210 32.73 1.86 -29.39
CA LYS A 210 33.06 2.81 -28.32
C LYS A 210 31.89 2.91 -27.36
N LEU A 211 32.18 2.90 -26.06
CA LEU A 211 31.18 3.15 -25.02
C LEU A 211 30.62 4.57 -25.15
N PRO A 212 29.31 4.78 -24.92
CA PRO A 212 28.74 6.13 -24.91
C PRO A 212 29.42 7.04 -23.87
N PRO A 213 29.54 8.35 -24.15
CA PRO A 213 30.02 9.32 -23.17
C PRO A 213 29.17 9.30 -21.89
N TYR A 214 29.81 9.58 -20.74
CA TYR A 214 29.15 9.56 -19.43
C TYR A 214 27.83 10.34 -19.40
N LYS A 215 27.79 11.55 -19.97
CA LYS A 215 26.57 12.39 -19.99
C LYS A 215 25.42 11.74 -20.78
N GLU A 216 25.74 11.13 -21.91
CA GLU A 216 24.75 10.47 -22.76
C GLU A 216 24.23 9.19 -22.10
N LEU A 217 25.14 8.37 -21.56
CA LEU A 217 24.77 7.14 -20.85
C LEU A 217 23.92 7.44 -19.60
N ARG A 218 24.23 8.53 -18.88
CA ARG A 218 23.44 8.98 -17.74
C ARG A 218 22.03 9.41 -18.16
N LYS A 219 21.89 10.17 -19.26
CA LYS A 219 20.59 10.56 -19.80
C LYS A 219 19.75 9.35 -20.19
N GLN A 220 20.34 8.36 -20.86
CA GLN A 220 19.67 7.11 -21.21
C GLN A 220 19.26 6.32 -19.97
N TYR A 221 20.11 6.28 -18.94
CA TYR A 221 19.79 5.61 -17.67
C TYR A 221 18.57 6.24 -16.99
N GLU A 222 18.50 7.57 -16.95
CA GLU A 222 17.36 8.31 -16.38
C GLU A 222 16.07 8.07 -17.18
N GLN A 223 16.15 8.01 -18.52
CA GLN A 223 15.01 7.68 -19.39
C GLN A 223 14.48 6.25 -19.15
N ILE A 224 15.37 5.26 -19.18
CA ILE A 224 15.00 3.85 -18.94
C ILE A 224 14.44 3.65 -17.53
N THR A 225 14.96 4.38 -16.54
CA THR A 225 14.42 4.34 -15.17
C THR A 225 12.97 4.83 -15.14
N ALA A 226 12.69 5.96 -15.79
CA ALA A 226 11.33 6.50 -15.88
C ALA A 226 10.37 5.57 -16.65
N GLU A 227 10.85 4.93 -17.73
CA GLU A 227 10.08 3.92 -18.47
C GLU A 227 9.77 2.69 -17.62
N LYS A 228 10.76 2.15 -16.89
CA LYS A 228 10.58 1.04 -15.97
C LYS A 228 9.56 1.37 -14.89
N ASP A 229 9.61 2.56 -14.32
CA ASP A 229 8.69 2.98 -13.26
C ASP A 229 7.25 3.08 -13.78
N LYS A 230 7.04 3.64 -14.99
CA LYS A 230 5.72 3.65 -15.64
C LYS A 230 5.18 2.24 -15.86
N LEU A 231 6.00 1.38 -16.45
CA LEU A 231 5.64 -0.01 -16.74
C LEU A 231 5.35 -0.81 -15.45
N TYR A 232 6.10 -0.55 -14.38
CA TYR A 232 5.86 -1.16 -13.07
C TYR A 232 4.49 -0.73 -12.50
N GLN A 233 4.08 0.53 -12.67
CA GLN A 233 2.75 0.97 -12.27
C GLN A 233 1.64 0.26 -13.08
N GLU A 234 1.86 0.05 -14.38
CA GLU A 234 0.93 -0.71 -15.22
C GLU A 234 0.83 -2.17 -14.77
N TYR A 235 1.96 -2.84 -14.54
CA TYR A 235 2.02 -4.18 -13.97
C TYR A 235 1.24 -4.28 -12.65
N ARG A 236 1.41 -3.31 -11.74
CA ARG A 236 0.69 -3.26 -10.47
C ARG A 236 -0.83 -3.13 -10.67
N LYS A 237 -1.27 -2.30 -11.61
CA LYS A 237 -2.68 -2.14 -11.96
C LYS A 237 -3.25 -3.42 -12.58
N LEU A 238 -2.52 -4.09 -13.48
CA LEU A 238 -2.92 -5.36 -14.08
C LEU A 238 -3.09 -6.44 -13.00
N ASN A 239 -2.14 -6.58 -12.09
CA ASN A 239 -2.26 -7.52 -10.96
C ASN A 239 -3.44 -7.21 -10.04
N GLN A 240 -3.73 -5.93 -9.79
CA GLN A 240 -4.92 -5.55 -9.03
C GLN A 240 -6.20 -5.99 -9.75
N LYS A 241 -6.27 -5.80 -11.08
CA LYS A 241 -7.40 -6.27 -11.90
C LYS A 241 -7.52 -7.79 -11.85
N VAL A 242 -6.43 -8.54 -12.04
CA VAL A 242 -6.43 -10.01 -11.94
C VAL A 242 -7.03 -10.45 -10.60
N ARG A 243 -6.54 -9.91 -9.48
CA ARG A 243 -7.04 -10.24 -8.13
C ARG A 243 -8.52 -9.93 -7.96
N GLN A 244 -8.99 -8.80 -8.48
CA GLN A 244 -10.41 -8.42 -8.41
C GLN A 244 -11.28 -9.39 -9.23
N HIS A 245 -10.87 -9.75 -10.44
CA HIS A 245 -11.62 -10.69 -11.29
C HIS A 245 -11.60 -12.11 -10.69
N GLU A 246 -10.49 -12.54 -10.10
CA GLU A 246 -10.38 -13.80 -9.35
C GLU A 246 -11.32 -13.83 -8.14
N THR A 247 -11.43 -12.72 -7.41
CA THR A 247 -12.38 -12.59 -6.30
C THR A 247 -13.83 -12.68 -6.78
N VAL A 248 -14.14 -12.03 -7.90
CA VAL A 248 -15.45 -12.11 -8.56
C VAL A 248 -15.75 -13.53 -9.01
N ARG A 249 -14.76 -14.25 -9.57
CA ARG A 249 -14.91 -15.66 -9.97
C ARG A 249 -15.23 -16.53 -8.76
N ALA A 250 -14.45 -16.44 -7.69
CA ALA A 250 -14.68 -17.21 -6.48
C ALA A 250 -16.07 -16.93 -5.86
N ASN A 251 -16.50 -15.67 -5.87
CA ASN A 251 -17.84 -15.29 -5.41
C ASN A 251 -18.93 -15.90 -6.29
N LEU A 252 -18.78 -15.82 -7.61
CA LEU A 252 -19.74 -16.39 -8.57
C LEU A 252 -19.84 -17.91 -8.40
N GLU A 253 -18.71 -18.61 -8.27
CA GLU A 253 -18.66 -20.05 -8.00
C GLU A 253 -19.39 -20.40 -6.69
N GLN A 254 -19.20 -19.60 -5.64
CA GLN A 254 -19.89 -19.83 -4.36
C GLN A 254 -21.40 -19.55 -4.43
N LEU A 255 -21.85 -18.59 -5.24
CA LEU A 255 -23.26 -18.26 -5.42
C LEU A 255 -24.02 -19.32 -6.25
N ILE A 256 -23.34 -19.98 -7.20
CA ILE A 256 -23.93 -21.00 -8.07
C ILE A 256 -23.94 -22.38 -7.39
N ARG A 257 -23.16 -22.59 -6.31
CA ARG A 257 -23.17 -23.86 -5.58
C ARG A 257 -24.59 -24.18 -5.09
N PRO A 258 -25.14 -25.35 -5.43
CA PRO A 258 -26.42 -25.77 -4.88
C PRO A 258 -26.31 -25.85 -3.35
N GLU A 259 -27.24 -25.20 -2.63
CA GLU A 259 -27.36 -25.44 -1.21
C GLU A 259 -27.75 -26.92 -1.01
N PRO A 260 -27.05 -27.69 -0.15
CA PRO A 260 -27.57 -28.98 0.25
C PRO A 260 -28.92 -28.74 0.92
N GLU A 261 -29.96 -29.45 0.49
CA GLU A 261 -31.32 -29.36 1.03
C GLU A 261 -31.27 -29.40 2.56
N LYS A 262 -31.43 -28.23 3.19
CA LYS A 262 -31.83 -28.18 4.58
C LYS A 262 -33.33 -28.39 4.59
N ASP A 263 -33.70 -29.65 4.81
CA ASP A 263 -34.92 -30.15 5.42
C ASP A 263 -35.87 -28.99 5.79
N ARG A 264 -36.76 -28.64 4.85
CA ARG A 264 -37.80 -27.63 5.10
C ARG A 264 -38.59 -28.14 6.29
N GLY A 265 -38.55 -27.37 7.37
CA GLY A 265 -39.03 -27.76 8.68
C GLY A 265 -40.40 -28.43 8.62
N LYS A 266 -40.51 -29.54 9.36
CA LYS A 266 -41.78 -30.11 9.78
C LYS A 266 -42.69 -28.98 10.25
N GLU A 267 -43.69 -28.67 9.43
CA GLU A 267 -44.87 -27.95 9.88
C GLU A 267 -45.40 -28.73 11.08
N LYS A 268 -45.32 -28.12 12.26
CA LYS A 268 -46.07 -28.61 13.41
C LYS A 268 -47.54 -28.38 13.09
N GLU A 269 -48.17 -29.36 12.46
CA GLU A 269 -49.61 -29.60 12.56
C GLU A 269 -49.92 -29.76 14.05
N SER A 270 -50.18 -28.61 14.68
CA SER A 270 -50.78 -28.54 15.99
C SER A 270 -52.27 -28.65 15.74
N SER A 271 -52.75 -29.87 15.52
CA SER A 271 -54.18 -30.17 15.51
C SER A 271 -54.71 -29.91 16.91
N ILE A 272 -55.19 -28.68 17.12
CA ILE A 272 -56.19 -28.37 18.14
C ILE A 272 -57.52 -28.79 17.53
N GLN A 273 -58.14 -29.84 18.06
CA GLN A 273 -59.59 -30.00 18.01
C GLN A 273 -60.05 -30.81 19.24
N ILE A 274 -60.69 -30.04 20.13
CA ILE A 274 -61.76 -30.31 21.10
C ILE A 274 -62.02 -31.77 21.47
#